data_AF-A0A1M4ZX06-F1
#
_entry.id   AF-A0A1M4ZX06-F1
#
_cell.length_a   1.000
_cell.length_b   1.000
_cell.length_c   1.000
_cell.angle_alpha   90.00
_cell.angle_beta   90.00
_cell.angle_gamma   90.00
#
_symmetry.space_group_name_H-M   'P 1'
#
loop_
_entity.id
_entity.type
_entity.pdbx_description
1 polymer ?
#
loop_
_entity_poly.entity_id
_entity_poly.type
_entity_poly.pdbx_seq_one_letter_code
_entity_poly.pdbx_strand_id
1 'polypeptide(L)'
;MMKKKKTDFEARFWSGSRKHSAVGLLEVFFQFNNLTEVKQMLSSMMHNSVQKKSRTRKDPAELFQLYLSLRSLVRASFLISKKAKKAKLKVSSEINFSKTMTGSLSEQEYQNPVEVFRSVFKICSLRDFDEFLSAVVYFSLGNSGCDEEKKIIIPYLQLTKMLDAAWLIVERLQRKSN
;
A
#
# COMPACT_ATOMS: atom_id res chain seq x y z
N MET A 1 12.79 -20.51 26.14
CA MET A 1 12.42 -19.13 25.74
C MET A 1 12.26 -19.08 24.21
N MET A 2 11.04 -19.16 23.67
CA MET A 2 10.82 -19.08 22.21
C MET A 2 11.04 -17.64 21.74
N LYS A 3 12.07 -17.42 20.90
CA LYS A 3 12.23 -16.16 20.18
C LYS A 3 10.97 -15.94 19.34
N LYS A 4 10.22 -14.85 19.58
CA LYS A 4 9.10 -14.46 18.70
C LYS A 4 9.63 -14.41 17.27
N LYS A 5 9.16 -15.31 16.39
CA LYS A 5 9.48 -15.25 14.96
C LYS A 5 9.06 -13.86 14.47
N LYS A 6 10.03 -13.06 14.04
CA LYS A 6 9.73 -11.76 13.41
C LYS A 6 8.94 -12.05 12.12
N THR A 7 7.84 -11.33 11.92
CA THR A 7 7.02 -11.44 10.71
C THR A 7 7.88 -11.05 9.51
N ASP A 8 8.00 -11.94 8.53
CA ASP A 8 8.62 -11.62 7.25
C ASP A 8 7.57 -10.93 6.37
N PHE A 9 7.90 -9.75 5.85
CA PHE A 9 7.06 -8.99 4.93
C PHE A 9 7.45 -9.21 3.47
N GLU A 10 8.34 -10.17 3.17
CA GLU A 10 8.90 -10.44 1.85
C GLU A 10 9.72 -9.26 1.28
N ALA A 11 10.24 -8.41 2.18
CA ALA A 11 10.82 -7.13 1.79
C ALA A 11 12.30 -7.17 1.39
N ARG A 12 12.99 -8.32 1.53
CA ARG A 12 14.45 -8.42 1.36
C ARG A 12 14.93 -7.85 0.03
N PHE A 13 14.21 -8.15 -1.04
CA PHE A 13 14.63 -7.82 -2.40
C PHE A 13 14.62 -6.32 -2.70
N TRP A 14 13.71 -5.55 -2.10
CA TRP A 14 13.58 -4.12 -2.38
C TRP A 14 14.08 -3.23 -1.23
N SER A 15 14.05 -3.72 0.02
CA SER A 15 14.45 -2.94 1.21
C SER A 15 15.84 -3.27 1.74
N GLY A 16 16.55 -4.22 1.12
CA GLY A 16 17.88 -4.68 1.56
C GLY A 16 17.91 -5.45 2.90
N SER A 17 16.80 -5.53 3.64
CA SER A 17 16.72 -6.19 4.95
C SER A 17 15.43 -6.99 5.12
N ARG A 18 15.52 -8.10 5.87
CA ARG A 18 14.35 -8.90 6.29
C ARG A 18 13.70 -8.39 7.58
N LYS A 19 14.37 -7.50 8.32
CA LYS A 19 14.04 -7.20 9.73
C LYS A 19 13.43 -5.81 9.88
N HIS A 20 12.15 -5.67 9.52
CA HIS A 20 11.40 -4.44 9.72
C HIS A 20 10.33 -4.62 10.80
N SER A 21 10.05 -3.56 11.57
CA SER A 21 8.74 -3.46 12.24
C SER A 21 7.69 -3.13 11.17
N ALA A 22 6.39 -3.32 11.43
CA ALA A 22 5.38 -3.01 10.41
C ALA A 22 5.38 -1.52 10.05
N VAL A 23 5.53 -0.63 11.04
CA VAL A 23 5.65 0.82 10.83
C VAL A 23 6.97 1.16 10.13
N GLY A 24 8.07 0.56 10.59
CA GLY A 24 9.38 0.75 9.97
C GLY A 24 9.44 0.33 8.50
N LEU A 25 8.65 -0.69 8.12
CA LEU A 25 8.51 -1.06 6.71
C LEU A 25 7.81 0.04 5.89
N LEU A 26 6.82 0.73 6.46
CA LEU A 26 6.17 1.86 5.80
C LEU A 26 7.17 3.02 5.62
N GLU A 27 7.98 3.31 6.65
CA GLU A 27 9.02 4.35 6.56
C GLU A 27 10.02 4.03 5.43
N VAL A 28 10.52 2.80 5.40
CA VAL A 28 11.45 2.34 4.35
C VAL A 28 10.78 2.34 2.97
N PHE A 29 9.49 2.00 2.87
CA PHE A 29 8.75 2.11 1.62
C PHE A 29 8.81 3.54 1.07
N PHE A 30 8.49 4.55 1.87
CA PHE A 30 8.47 5.95 1.43
C PHE A 30 9.86 6.62 1.33
N GLN A 31 10.93 5.96 1.78
CA GLN A 31 12.31 6.38 1.47
C GLN A 31 12.65 6.13 -0.01
N PHE A 32 12.14 5.05 -0.59
CA PHE A 32 12.42 4.67 -1.98
C PHE A 32 11.30 5.01 -2.95
N ASN A 33 10.11 5.35 -2.46
CA ASN A 33 8.92 5.51 -3.28
C ASN A 33 8.21 6.82 -2.98
N ASN A 34 8.11 7.71 -3.99
CA ASN A 34 7.27 8.88 -3.91
C ASN A 34 5.78 8.48 -4.04
N LEU A 35 4.93 8.94 -3.11
CA LEU A 35 3.50 8.58 -3.09
C LEU A 35 2.78 8.92 -4.40
N THR A 36 3.07 10.08 -5.00
CA THR A 36 2.42 10.51 -6.24
C THR A 36 2.85 9.63 -7.41
N GLU A 37 4.14 9.34 -7.53
CA GLU A 37 4.69 8.47 -8.58
C GLU A 37 4.16 7.04 -8.46
N VAL A 38 4.09 6.49 -7.24
CA VAL A 38 3.50 5.17 -6.98
C VAL A 38 2.05 5.12 -7.45
N LYS A 39 1.23 6.11 -7.08
CA LYS A 39 -0.19 6.14 -7.46
C LYS A 39 -0.36 6.30 -8.97
N GLN A 40 0.45 7.13 -9.61
CA GLN A 40 0.47 7.26 -11.07
C GLN A 40 0.83 5.94 -11.75
N MET A 41 1.90 5.27 -11.30
CA MET A 41 2.34 4.00 -11.86
C MET A 41 1.29 2.91 -11.67
N LEU A 42 0.71 2.79 -10.47
CA LEU A 42 -0.39 1.86 -10.19
C LEU A 42 -1.61 2.14 -11.08
N SER A 43 -1.96 3.41 -11.29
CA SER A 43 -3.08 3.81 -12.16
C SER A 43 -2.81 3.46 -13.62
N SER A 44 -1.58 3.69 -14.11
CA SER A 44 -1.17 3.29 -15.46
C SER A 44 -1.20 1.78 -15.64
N MET A 45 -0.70 1.00 -14.67
CA MET A 45 -0.75 -0.46 -14.73
C MET A 45 -2.20 -0.95 -14.74
N MET A 46 -3.06 -0.38 -13.88
CA MET A 46 -4.48 -0.71 -13.83
C MET A 46 -5.18 -0.41 -15.16
N HIS A 47 -4.94 0.77 -15.73
CA HIS A 47 -5.49 1.16 -17.03
C HIS A 47 -5.06 0.21 -18.17
N ASN A 48 -3.77 -0.12 -18.23
CA ASN A 48 -3.23 -1.05 -19.23
C ASN A 48 -3.76 -2.47 -19.03
N SER A 49 -4.05 -2.87 -17.79
CA SER A 49 -4.60 -4.20 -17.49
C SER A 49 -6.04 -4.36 -17.94
N VAL A 50 -6.78 -3.26 -18.08
CA VAL A 50 -8.18 -3.26 -18.56
C VAL A 50 -8.23 -3.09 -20.08
N GLN A 51 -7.34 -2.28 -20.66
CA GLN A 51 -7.31 -2.08 -22.10
C GLN A 51 -6.58 -3.20 -22.86
N LYS A 52 -7.33 -3.98 -23.64
CA LYS A 52 -6.83 -5.12 -24.45
C LYS A 52 -5.76 -4.78 -25.51
N LYS A 53 -5.30 -3.52 -25.64
CA LYS A 53 -4.36 -3.08 -26.68
C LYS A 53 -3.26 -2.10 -26.22
N SER A 54 -3.15 -1.77 -24.93
CA SER A 54 -2.14 -0.82 -24.46
C SER A 54 -1.11 -1.50 -23.56
N ARG A 55 0.05 -1.83 -24.13
CA ARG A 55 1.20 -2.31 -23.35
C ARG A 55 1.83 -1.14 -22.60
N THR A 56 2.23 -1.36 -21.36
CA THR A 56 3.04 -0.39 -20.62
C THR A 56 4.38 -0.16 -21.33
N ARG A 57 4.80 1.11 -21.45
CA ARG A 57 6.15 1.48 -21.94
C ARG A 57 7.21 1.48 -20.83
N LYS A 58 6.81 1.21 -19.60
CA LYS A 58 7.71 1.19 -18.44
C LYS A 58 8.62 -0.04 -18.47
N ASP A 59 9.80 0.12 -17.89
CA ASP A 59 10.75 -0.98 -17.72
C ASP A 59 10.11 -2.08 -16.85
N PRO A 60 10.07 -3.34 -17.31
CA PRO A 60 9.58 -4.46 -16.51
C PRO A 60 10.24 -4.57 -15.14
N ALA A 61 11.51 -4.18 -14.99
CA ALA A 61 12.18 -4.20 -13.70
C ALA A 61 11.58 -3.21 -12.71
N GLU A 62 11.26 -1.98 -13.14
CA GLU A 62 10.60 -0.95 -12.31
C GLU A 62 9.23 -1.44 -11.83
N LEU A 63 8.44 -2.05 -12.72
CA LEU A 63 7.12 -2.58 -12.38
C LEU A 63 7.20 -3.74 -11.39
N PHE A 64 8.18 -4.62 -11.57
CA PHE A 64 8.41 -5.73 -10.66
C PHE A 64 8.87 -5.26 -9.28
N GLN A 65 9.73 -4.23 -9.21
CA GLN A 65 10.12 -3.64 -7.94
C GLN A 65 8.94 -3.02 -7.20
N LEU A 66 8.08 -2.27 -7.90
CA LEU A 66 6.87 -1.70 -7.31
C LEU A 66 5.90 -2.80 -6.83
N TYR A 67 5.73 -3.86 -7.60
CA TYR A 67 4.94 -5.02 -7.20
C TYR A 67 5.40 -5.60 -5.86
N LEU A 68 6.70 -5.84 -5.72
CA LEU A 68 7.27 -6.38 -4.49
C LEU A 68 7.09 -5.42 -3.31
N SER A 69 7.32 -4.12 -3.53
CA SER A 69 7.21 -3.12 -2.47
C SER A 69 5.75 -2.95 -2.01
N LEU A 70 4.78 -2.93 -2.94
CA LEU A 70 3.35 -2.88 -2.62
C LEU A 70 2.89 -4.13 -1.85
N ARG A 71 3.32 -5.34 -2.26
CA ARG A 71 3.00 -6.58 -1.54
C ARG A 71 3.50 -6.56 -0.11
N SER A 72 4.70 -6.03 0.11
CA SER A 72 5.26 -5.83 1.44
C SER A 72 4.47 -4.81 2.26
N LEU A 73 4.09 -3.67 1.65
CA LEU A 73 3.27 -2.64 2.29
C LEU A 73 1.91 -3.20 2.74
N VAL A 74 1.23 -3.96 1.88
CA VAL A 74 -0.05 -4.62 2.21
C VAL A 74 0.09 -5.51 3.44
N ARG A 75 1.15 -6.33 3.51
CA ARG A 75 1.42 -7.22 4.66
C ARG A 75 1.71 -6.43 5.94
N ALA A 76 2.45 -5.31 5.85
CA ALA A 76 2.68 -4.43 7.00
C ALA A 76 1.40 -3.78 7.50
N SER A 77 0.61 -3.19 6.62
CA SER A 77 -0.68 -2.58 6.95
C SER A 77 -1.65 -3.60 7.56
N PHE A 78 -1.64 -4.85 7.09
CA PHE A 78 -2.41 -5.92 7.72
C PHE A 78 -1.97 -6.19 9.15
N LEU A 79 -0.66 -6.26 9.41
CA LEU A 79 -0.16 -6.44 10.77
C LEU A 79 -0.51 -5.26 11.68
N ILE A 80 -0.45 -4.03 11.15
CA ILE A 80 -0.85 -2.81 11.88
C ILE A 80 -2.35 -2.87 12.22
N SER A 81 -3.21 -3.24 11.27
CA SER A 81 -4.67 -3.33 11.50
C SER A 81 -5.02 -4.31 12.62
N LYS A 82 -4.30 -5.44 12.71
CA LYS A 82 -4.45 -6.43 13.78
C LYS A 82 -3.91 -5.95 15.13
N LYS A 83 -2.79 -5.22 15.14
CA LYS A 83 -2.18 -4.70 16.38
C LYS A 83 -2.94 -3.52 16.96
N ALA A 84 -3.52 -2.66 16.12
CA ALA A 84 -4.40 -1.59 16.56
C ALA A 84 -5.62 -2.13 17.33
N LYS A 85 -6.09 -3.36 17.04
CA LYS A 85 -7.15 -4.03 17.83
C LYS A 85 -6.75 -4.26 19.28
N LYS A 86 -5.45 -4.36 19.56
CA LYS A 86 -4.88 -4.62 20.89
C LYS A 86 -4.37 -3.37 21.59
N ALA A 87 -3.98 -2.34 20.84
CA ALA A 87 -3.47 -1.09 21.38
C ALA A 87 -4.22 0.09 20.74
N LYS A 88 -4.81 0.98 21.56
CA LYS A 88 -5.33 2.28 21.10
C LYS A 88 -4.15 3.14 20.63
N LEU A 89 -3.63 2.87 19.44
CA LEU A 89 -2.65 3.72 18.75
C LEU A 89 -3.35 5.02 18.35
N LYS A 90 -3.55 5.91 19.32
CA LYS A 90 -3.92 7.29 19.04
C LYS A 90 -2.68 8.02 18.56
N VAL A 91 -2.49 8.09 17.24
CA VAL A 91 -1.55 9.05 16.66
C VAL A 91 -2.15 10.43 16.92
N SER A 92 -1.56 11.19 17.85
CA SER A 92 -2.07 12.52 18.26
C SER A 92 -2.42 13.41 17.05
N SER A 93 -3.58 14.05 17.14
CA SER A 93 -4.29 14.82 16.12
C SER A 93 -4.09 16.33 16.33
N GLU A 94 -2.85 16.79 16.38
CA GLU A 94 -2.53 18.23 16.47
C GLU A 94 -2.13 18.78 15.10
N ILE A 95 -2.97 18.62 14.07
CA ILE A 95 -2.70 19.23 12.76
C ILE A 95 -4.01 19.70 12.12
N ASN A 96 -4.03 20.97 11.71
CA ASN A 96 -5.13 21.60 10.97
C ASN A 96 -5.44 20.81 9.69
N PHE A 97 -6.71 20.42 9.52
CA PHE A 97 -7.20 19.72 8.36
C PHE A 97 -7.23 20.65 7.14
N SER A 98 -6.35 20.43 6.16
CA SER A 98 -6.46 21.09 4.86
C SER A 98 -7.03 20.10 3.84
N LYS A 99 -8.15 20.48 3.22
CA LYS A 99 -8.90 19.67 2.24
C LYS A 99 -8.09 19.31 0.99
N THR A 100 -6.99 20.01 0.74
CA THR A 100 -6.02 19.74 -0.33
C THR A 100 -5.05 18.61 -0.02
N MET A 101 -4.90 18.18 1.25
CA MET A 101 -3.98 17.11 1.65
C MET A 101 -4.64 15.73 1.78
N THR A 102 -5.95 15.60 1.56
CA THR A 102 -6.68 14.39 1.98
C THR A 102 -6.61 13.20 1.03
N GLY A 103 -6.12 13.37 -0.21
CA GLY A 103 -6.14 12.27 -1.19
C GLY A 103 -7.51 11.59 -1.24
N SER A 104 -7.55 10.29 -0.96
CA SER A 104 -8.77 9.45 -0.89
C SER A 104 -9.34 9.24 0.52
N LEU A 105 -8.80 9.91 1.55
CA LEU A 105 -9.23 9.77 2.95
C LEU A 105 -10.38 10.73 3.29
N SER A 106 -11.34 10.25 4.08
CA SER A 106 -12.30 11.12 4.76
C SER A 106 -11.65 11.87 5.93
N GLU A 107 -12.32 12.90 6.47
CA GLU A 107 -11.87 13.61 7.68
C GLU A 107 -11.54 12.64 8.83
N GLN A 108 -12.45 11.72 9.14
CA GLN A 108 -12.30 10.77 10.24
C GLN A 108 -11.07 9.87 10.03
N GLU A 109 -10.84 9.46 8.80
CA GLU A 109 -9.70 8.63 8.41
C GLU A 109 -8.40 9.42 8.39
N TYR A 110 -8.44 10.71 8.03
CA TYR A 110 -7.30 11.60 8.18
C TYR A 110 -6.91 11.72 9.66
N GLN A 111 -7.88 11.90 10.57
CA GLN A 111 -7.58 11.97 12.00
C GLN A 111 -6.99 10.64 12.51
N ASN A 112 -7.53 9.49 12.09
CA ASN A 112 -7.05 8.18 12.49
C ASN A 112 -6.74 7.25 11.29
N PRO A 113 -5.57 7.40 10.64
CA PRO A 113 -5.23 6.64 9.44
C PRO A 113 -5.07 5.14 9.69
N VAL A 114 -4.87 4.72 10.94
CA VAL A 114 -4.77 3.29 11.29
C VAL A 114 -6.10 2.56 11.11
N GLU A 115 -7.24 3.26 11.27
CA GLU A 115 -8.56 2.67 11.03
C GLU A 115 -8.82 2.37 9.55
N VAL A 116 -8.16 3.10 8.64
CA VAL A 116 -8.24 2.82 7.20
C VAL A 116 -7.80 1.40 6.91
N PHE A 117 -6.69 0.94 7.51
CA PHE A 117 -6.25 -0.44 7.28
C PHE A 117 -7.31 -1.44 7.75
N ARG A 118 -8.01 -1.17 8.86
CA ARG A 118 -9.05 -2.07 9.35
C ARG A 118 -10.27 -2.09 8.45
N SER A 119 -10.73 -0.92 7.98
CA SER A 119 -11.89 -0.84 7.08
C SER A 119 -11.57 -1.54 5.76
N VAL A 120 -10.39 -1.31 5.21
CA VAL A 120 -9.90 -1.97 4.00
C VAL A 120 -9.88 -3.49 4.17
N PHE A 121 -9.29 -4.02 5.25
CA PHE A 121 -9.22 -5.48 5.46
C PHE A 121 -10.55 -6.14 5.89
N LYS A 122 -11.64 -5.37 6.01
CA LYS A 122 -13.01 -5.92 6.05
C LYS A 122 -13.59 -6.12 4.65
N ILE A 123 -13.08 -5.40 3.65
CA ILE A 123 -13.54 -5.41 2.26
C ILE A 123 -12.67 -6.35 1.43
N CYS A 124 -11.35 -6.25 1.57
CA CYS A 124 -10.37 -7.05 0.82
C CYS A 124 -9.51 -7.90 1.75
N SER A 125 -9.33 -9.17 1.40
CA SER A 125 -8.39 -10.07 2.05
C SER A 125 -6.94 -9.82 1.57
N LEU A 126 -5.95 -10.39 2.28
CA LEU A 126 -4.56 -10.40 1.77
C LEU A 126 -4.46 -11.10 0.41
N ARG A 127 -5.26 -12.16 0.20
CA ARG A 127 -5.29 -12.91 -1.05
C ARG A 127 -5.82 -12.05 -2.19
N ASP A 128 -6.86 -11.26 -1.94
CA ASP A 128 -7.45 -10.37 -2.96
C ASP A 128 -6.41 -9.37 -3.46
N PHE A 129 -5.57 -8.84 -2.55
CA PHE A 129 -4.46 -7.96 -2.92
C PHE A 129 -3.33 -8.69 -3.67
N ASP A 130 -2.97 -9.90 -3.25
CA ASP A 130 -1.94 -10.69 -3.95
C ASP A 130 -2.40 -11.07 -5.37
N GLU A 131 -3.67 -11.46 -5.55
CA GLU A 131 -4.28 -11.75 -6.85
C GLU A 131 -4.36 -10.47 -7.70
N PHE A 132 -4.84 -9.37 -7.14
CA PHE A 132 -4.89 -8.06 -7.81
C PHE A 132 -3.52 -7.59 -8.29
N LEU A 133 -2.52 -7.54 -7.41
CA LEU A 133 -1.19 -7.05 -7.74
C LEU A 133 -0.53 -7.91 -8.80
N SER A 134 -0.72 -9.23 -8.73
CA SER A 134 -0.20 -10.16 -9.73
C SER A 134 -0.89 -9.97 -11.08
N ALA A 135 -2.22 -9.84 -11.10
CA ALA A 135 -2.99 -9.58 -12.30
C ALA A 135 -2.57 -8.27 -12.97
N VAL A 136 -2.47 -7.18 -12.19
CA VAL A 136 -2.14 -5.85 -12.73
C VAL A 136 -0.72 -5.79 -13.30
N VAL A 137 0.25 -6.46 -12.68
CA VAL A 137 1.59 -6.60 -13.26
C VAL A 137 1.56 -7.43 -14.54
N TYR A 138 0.90 -8.59 -14.50
CA TYR A 138 0.84 -9.52 -15.63
C TYR A 138 0.21 -8.88 -16.87
N PHE A 139 -0.99 -8.32 -16.71
CA PHE A 139 -1.74 -7.74 -17.83
C PHE A 139 -1.14 -6.42 -18.31
N SER A 140 -0.57 -5.59 -17.44
CA SER A 140 0.08 -4.35 -17.89
C SER A 140 1.33 -4.59 -18.75
N LEU A 141 2.01 -5.72 -18.56
CA LEU A 141 3.18 -6.14 -19.35
C LEU A 141 2.81 -6.88 -20.64
N GLY A 142 1.61 -7.47 -20.70
CA GLY A 142 1.14 -8.31 -21.79
C GLY A 142 0.35 -7.56 -22.87
N ASN A 143 -0.13 -8.33 -23.86
CA ASN A 143 -1.00 -7.86 -24.94
C ASN A 143 -2.47 -8.28 -24.75
N SER A 144 -2.82 -8.76 -23.56
CA SER A 144 -4.16 -9.22 -23.18
C SER A 144 -4.68 -8.37 -22.02
N GLY A 145 -5.98 -8.08 -22.02
CA GLY A 145 -6.64 -7.45 -20.88
C GLY A 145 -7.18 -8.48 -19.88
N CYS A 146 -7.44 -8.04 -18.66
CA CYS A 146 -8.12 -8.83 -17.63
C CYS A 146 -9.62 -8.91 -17.96
N ASP A 147 -10.14 -10.10 -18.24
CA ASP A 147 -11.57 -10.28 -18.52
C ASP A 147 -12.46 -10.14 -17.26
N GLU A 148 -11.86 -10.14 -16.07
CA GLU A 148 -12.55 -10.04 -14.78
C GLU A 148 -12.32 -8.66 -14.11
N GLU A 149 -12.48 -7.58 -14.86
CA GLU A 149 -12.20 -6.20 -14.42
C GLU A 149 -12.76 -5.85 -13.03
N LYS A 150 -13.99 -6.31 -12.74
CA LYS A 150 -14.65 -6.07 -11.43
C LYS A 150 -13.83 -6.61 -10.25
N LYS A 151 -13.05 -7.68 -10.44
CA LYS A 151 -12.23 -8.29 -9.38
C LYS A 151 -10.98 -7.46 -9.06
N ILE A 152 -10.50 -6.63 -9.98
CA ILE A 152 -9.29 -5.81 -9.79
C ILE A 152 -9.61 -4.36 -9.38
N ILE A 153 -10.80 -3.83 -9.67
CA ILE A 153 -11.20 -2.45 -9.32
C ILE A 153 -11.28 -2.24 -7.81
N ILE A 154 -11.93 -3.14 -7.07
CA ILE A 154 -12.11 -2.96 -5.61
C ILE A 154 -10.74 -2.95 -4.90
N PRO A 155 -9.86 -3.95 -5.09
CA PRO A 155 -8.52 -3.91 -4.52
C PRO A 155 -7.69 -2.70 -4.93
N TYR A 156 -7.81 -2.22 -6.18
CA TYR A 156 -7.14 -0.99 -6.63
C TYR A 156 -7.55 0.25 -5.79
N LEU A 157 -8.86 0.47 -5.62
CA LEU A 157 -9.37 1.59 -4.83
C LEU A 157 -8.94 1.48 -3.37
N GLN A 158 -9.03 0.28 -2.79
CA GLN A 158 -8.64 0.03 -1.40
C GLN A 158 -7.12 0.21 -1.20
N LEU A 159 -6.29 -0.23 -2.14
CA LEU A 159 -4.84 -0.06 -2.07
C LEU A 159 -4.45 1.42 -2.16
N THR A 160 -5.08 2.18 -3.05
CA THR A 160 -4.85 3.63 -3.18
C THR A 160 -5.15 4.35 -1.85
N LYS A 161 -6.25 3.96 -1.20
CA LYS A 161 -6.62 4.48 0.11
C LYS A 161 -5.66 4.08 1.22
N MET A 162 -5.16 2.84 1.19
CA MET A 162 -4.12 2.40 2.11
C MET A 162 -2.80 3.17 1.92
N LEU A 163 -2.43 3.51 0.69
CA LEU A 163 -1.22 4.29 0.41
C LEU A 163 -1.30 5.69 1.03
N ASP A 164 -2.43 6.38 0.88
CA ASP A 164 -2.63 7.69 1.52
C ASP A 164 -2.56 7.61 3.05
N ALA A 165 -3.20 6.60 3.65
CA ALA A 165 -3.13 6.38 5.10
C ALA A 165 -1.71 6.02 5.58
N ALA A 166 -1.00 5.16 4.85
CA ALA A 166 0.36 4.76 5.19
C ALA A 166 1.32 5.95 5.13
N TRP A 167 1.19 6.79 4.10
CA TRP A 167 1.99 8.00 3.96
C TRP A 167 1.75 8.96 5.11
N LEU A 168 0.47 9.21 5.46
CA LEU A 168 0.12 10.10 6.57
C LEU A 168 0.66 9.62 7.92
N ILE A 169 0.67 8.29 8.14
CA ILE A 169 1.30 7.70 9.34
C ILE A 169 2.79 8.03 9.40
N VAL A 170 3.50 7.81 8.29
CA VAL A 170 4.96 8.06 8.21
C VAL A 170 5.28 9.54 8.35
N GLU A 171 4.54 10.41 7.66
CA GLU A 171 4.70 11.87 7.74
C GLU A 171 4.55 12.36 9.19
N ARG A 172 3.51 11.90 9.91
CA ARG A 172 3.29 12.29 11.32
C ARG A 172 4.37 11.79 12.26
N LEU A 173 5.00 10.65 11.97
CA LEU A 173 6.10 10.13 12.78
C LEU A 173 7.38 10.93 12.55
N GLN A 174 7.67 11.30 11.31
CA GLN A 174 8.82 12.14 10.96
C GLN A 174 8.70 13.52 11.60
N ARG A 175 7.51 14.15 11.56
CA ARG A 175 7.27 15.46 12.21
C ARG A 175 7.41 15.45 13.73
N LYS A 176 7.23 14.30 14.39
CA LYS A 176 7.42 14.17 15.85
C LYS A 176 8.86 13.89 16.26
N SER A 177 9.68 13.48 15.30
CA SER A 177 11.09 13.14 15.54
C SER A 177 12.03 14.33 15.28
N ASN A 178 11.51 15.39 14.66
CA ASN A 178 12.14 16.70 14.48
C ASN A 178 11.63 17.67 15.55
#